data_AF-A0A2A9NBQ3-F1
#
_entry.id   AF-A0A2A9NBQ3-F1
#
_cell.length_a   1.000
_cell.length_b   1.000
_cell.length_c   1.000
_cell.angle_alpha   90.00
_cell.angle_beta   90.00
_cell.angle_gamma   90.00
#
_symmetry.space_group_name_H-M   'P 1'
#
loop_
_entity.id
_entity.type
_entity.pdbx_description
1 polymer ?
#
loop_
_entity_poly.entity_id
_entity_poly.type
_entity_poly.pdbx_seq_one_letter_code
_entity_poly.pdbx_strand_id
1 'polypeptide(L)'
;MGPPPGSYYIFNVKYRNMLYLKFSHEPPCGKPRPISRAGDPNGKWSLTVFDSGNYALQSVSHSCYIATKRGPKLQEHDRVLETRKNLNQYYTVEETKVKGQYTIRTTESKLYWFLPDGESETPVSSVYPNQVFVKPPSRKVELCEKSSDRSSWWIFKSTASAELWCTIKFDGYSVNLAGDGPGSRLVLSDDGDVDETTWLITHKFGSKYSIQPVNDHTYVRSHLGTGIETGEGGYLWTIKPSRLDPQRFVYVPLLSRNMNMNIRYIWVIAYINLRRISIQKYGGLRLCWTVQGSEMQMIGLADAKVTNDVVQIHPIHLEGQLEDVDYKTVKLSAVDFAGNLTSIHARIQRRAIANMKHVIRNMDIQTEELLEALVLVSRLRDETAHEQVKEGIKSIFSRLVTALTPSTPKTVQMLIIQLIGSIIHDVPNANIKIGATPVPCLVEHLGSKDTPTVVSACNVLKAVRIVLPNERVEAILPKMTPLLWDQEVKIVEAALDFLSTCIGVTLGKRIIERVKELGKQSESDGVRLVARGILDVHVDEEEEEDGDEKDDDDEDDDEDDDY
;
A
#
# COMPACT_ATOMS: atom_id res chain seq x y z
N MET A 1 -28.92 5.05 3.90
CA MET A 1 -28.58 3.84 4.69
C MET A 1 -27.31 4.18 5.46
N GLY A 2 -27.15 3.77 6.72
CA GLY A 2 -25.89 4.03 7.43
C GLY A 2 -24.80 3.02 7.06
N PRO A 3 -23.53 3.24 7.47
CA PRO A 3 -22.46 2.30 7.21
C PRO A 3 -22.69 0.99 7.99
N PRO A 4 -22.17 -0.16 7.50
CA PRO A 4 -22.30 -1.43 8.23
C PRO A 4 -21.55 -1.39 9.57
N PRO A 5 -21.92 -2.22 10.56
CA PRO A 5 -21.14 -2.33 11.79
C PRO A 5 -19.70 -2.74 11.48
N GLY A 6 -18.74 -2.28 12.29
CA GLY A 6 -17.34 -2.60 12.10
C GLY A 6 -16.41 -1.56 12.69
N SER A 7 -15.11 -1.72 12.43
CA SER A 7 -14.12 -0.75 12.86
C SER A 7 -13.71 0.20 11.74
N TYR A 8 -13.63 1.48 12.06
CA TYR A 8 -13.43 2.55 11.10
C TYR A 8 -12.42 3.58 11.58
N TYR A 9 -11.70 4.14 10.62
CA TYR A 9 -11.12 5.47 10.75
C TYR A 9 -12.14 6.48 10.23
N ILE A 10 -12.44 7.50 11.03
CA ILE A 10 -13.46 8.49 10.73
C ILE A 10 -12.76 9.80 10.30
N PHE A 11 -12.99 10.23 9.07
CA PHE A 11 -12.34 11.42 8.49
C PHE A 11 -13.35 12.49 8.15
N ASN A 12 -13.07 13.74 8.46
CA ASN A 12 -13.89 14.86 7.98
C ASN A 12 -13.71 15.06 6.46
N VAL A 13 -14.79 15.26 5.72
CA VAL A 13 -14.75 15.43 4.26
C VAL A 13 -14.08 16.74 3.86
N LYS A 14 -14.46 17.86 4.48
CA LYS A 14 -13.97 19.20 4.10
C LYS A 14 -12.49 19.35 4.39
N TYR A 15 -12.06 18.89 5.56
CA TYR A 15 -10.72 19.17 6.06
C TYR A 15 -9.76 17.98 5.98
N ARG A 16 -10.27 16.78 5.67
CA ARG A 16 -9.48 15.53 5.61
C ARG A 16 -8.82 15.15 6.94
N ASN A 17 -9.29 15.70 8.04
CA ASN A 17 -8.76 15.42 9.37
C ASN A 17 -9.36 14.13 9.93
N MET A 18 -8.55 13.37 10.64
CA MET A 18 -8.97 12.16 11.33
C MET A 18 -9.50 12.49 12.72
N LEU A 19 -10.59 11.83 13.11
CA LEU A 19 -11.11 11.84 14.46
C LEU A 19 -10.30 10.88 15.35
N TYR A 20 -9.73 11.38 16.44
CA TYR A 20 -8.99 10.55 17.41
C TYR A 20 -9.14 11.10 18.84
N LEU A 21 -8.62 10.37 19.82
CA LEU A 21 -8.64 10.78 21.23
C LEU A 21 -7.35 11.48 21.64
N LYS A 22 -7.47 12.65 22.28
CA LYS A 22 -6.33 13.30 22.96
C LYS A 22 -6.24 12.79 24.40
N PHE A 23 -5.25 11.95 24.67
CA PHE A 23 -4.85 11.65 26.04
C PHE A 23 -3.94 12.78 26.55
N SER A 24 -4.30 13.42 27.68
CA SER A 24 -3.51 14.52 28.25
C SER A 24 -2.59 14.02 29.37
N HIS A 25 -1.39 13.63 29.00
CA HIS A 25 -0.21 13.72 29.85
C HIS A 25 0.92 14.23 28.93
N GLU A 26 1.19 15.53 28.91
CA GLU A 26 2.30 16.12 28.11
C GLU A 26 3.63 16.02 28.89
N PRO A 27 4.82 16.05 28.23
CA PRO A 27 5.07 16.12 26.78
C PRO A 27 6.01 15.00 26.24
N PRO A 28 5.98 14.67 24.94
CA PRO A 28 7.21 14.34 24.23
C PRO A 28 7.90 15.66 23.85
N CYS A 29 8.99 15.99 24.53
CA CYS A 29 9.90 17.05 24.10
C CYS A 29 10.57 16.62 22.78
N GLY A 30 10.07 17.13 21.65
CA GLY A 30 10.67 16.94 20.33
C GLY A 30 9.82 17.57 19.23
N LYS A 31 10.45 18.39 18.40
CA LYS A 31 9.90 19.06 17.20
C LYS A 31 9.26 18.07 16.19
N PRO A 32 8.43 18.56 15.25
CA PRO A 32 7.19 17.93 14.79
C PRO A 32 7.41 16.77 13.82
N ARG A 33 6.48 15.82 13.78
CA ARG A 33 6.34 14.89 12.66
C ARG A 33 4.98 15.10 11.98
N PRO A 34 4.94 15.55 10.72
CA PRO A 34 3.74 15.50 9.91
C PRO A 34 3.48 14.05 9.45
N ILE A 35 2.21 13.75 9.23
CA ILE A 35 1.63 12.48 8.76
C ILE A 35 1.50 11.42 9.86
N SER A 36 0.36 11.50 10.58
CA SER A 36 -0.24 10.37 11.30
C SER A 36 -0.20 9.12 10.41
N ARG A 37 0.67 8.16 10.76
CA ARG A 37 0.76 6.87 10.08
C ARG A 37 -0.56 6.13 10.27
N ALA A 38 -1.10 5.57 9.19
CA ALA A 38 -2.04 4.46 9.27
C ALA A 38 -1.39 3.35 10.13
N GLY A 39 -1.78 3.28 11.41
CA GLY A 39 -1.07 2.50 12.41
C GLY A 39 -1.21 3.00 13.85
N ASP A 40 -1.65 4.25 14.08
CA ASP A 40 -2.02 4.68 15.43
C ASP A 40 -3.39 4.07 15.82
N PRO A 41 -3.45 3.14 16.80
CA PRO A 41 -4.71 2.55 17.22
C PRO A 41 -5.65 3.59 17.86
N ASN A 42 -5.13 4.73 18.32
CA ASN A 42 -5.91 5.79 18.99
C ASN A 42 -6.91 6.51 18.07
N GLY A 43 -6.79 6.34 16.75
CA GLY A 43 -7.72 6.87 15.74
C GLY A 43 -8.82 5.88 15.31
N LYS A 44 -8.82 4.64 15.83
CA LYS A 44 -9.78 3.59 15.41
C LYS A 44 -11.03 3.62 16.29
N TRP A 45 -12.19 3.61 15.64
CA TRP A 45 -13.52 3.63 16.27
C TRP A 45 -14.31 2.39 15.89
N SER A 46 -14.84 1.69 16.88
CA SER A 46 -15.81 0.62 16.72
C SER A 46 -17.20 1.23 16.57
N LEU A 47 -17.90 0.84 15.51
CA LEU A 47 -19.24 1.27 15.19
C LEU A 47 -20.20 0.10 15.37
N THR A 48 -21.06 0.18 16.38
CA THR A 48 -22.07 -0.84 16.70
C THR A 48 -23.45 -0.35 16.30
N VAL A 49 -24.20 -1.16 15.57
CA VAL A 49 -25.59 -0.88 15.15
C VAL A 49 -26.56 -1.58 16.09
N PHE A 50 -27.59 -0.86 16.51
CA PHE A 50 -28.69 -1.40 17.33
C PHE A 50 -29.94 -1.64 16.48
N ASP A 51 -30.88 -2.45 16.97
CA ASP A 51 -32.16 -2.74 16.30
C ASP A 51 -32.98 -1.48 15.97
N SER A 52 -32.75 -0.40 16.73
CA SER A 52 -33.34 0.92 16.48
C SER A 52 -32.78 1.64 15.24
N GLY A 53 -31.78 1.09 14.56
CA GLY A 53 -31.03 1.75 13.49
C GLY A 53 -30.06 2.83 13.97
N ASN A 54 -29.92 3.01 15.29
CA ASN A 54 -28.97 3.92 15.89
C ASN A 54 -27.60 3.26 16.08
N TYR A 55 -26.59 4.10 16.26
CA TYR A 55 -25.18 3.73 16.30
C TYR A 55 -24.55 4.14 17.63
N ALA A 56 -23.66 3.31 18.16
CA ALA A 56 -22.69 3.71 19.18
C ALA A 56 -21.29 3.76 18.58
N LEU A 57 -20.53 4.78 18.98
CA LEU A 57 -19.15 5.02 18.55
C LEU A 57 -18.22 4.88 19.74
N GLN A 58 -17.48 3.77 19.78
CA GLN A 58 -16.56 3.43 20.86
C GLN A 58 -15.12 3.49 20.36
N SER A 59 -14.20 4.08 21.14
CA SER A 59 -12.78 3.98 20.80
C SER A 59 -12.29 2.55 21.03
N VAL A 60 -11.62 1.99 20.03
CA VAL A 60 -11.05 0.64 20.12
C VAL A 60 -9.95 0.56 21.19
N SER A 61 -9.11 1.59 21.32
CA SER A 61 -7.99 1.57 22.28
C SER A 61 -8.38 1.88 23.73
N HIS A 62 -9.46 2.61 23.97
CA HIS A 62 -9.72 3.23 25.28
C HIS A 62 -11.04 2.82 25.93
N SER A 63 -11.80 1.89 25.32
CA SER A 63 -13.12 1.42 25.76
C SER A 63 -14.12 2.54 26.09
N CYS A 64 -13.87 3.76 25.64
CA CYS A 64 -14.68 4.94 25.93
C CYS A 64 -15.58 5.25 24.73
N TYR A 65 -16.77 5.77 25.04
CA TYR A 65 -17.74 6.16 24.02
C TYR A 65 -17.65 7.65 23.76
N ILE A 66 -17.90 8.05 22.52
CA ILE A 66 -18.16 9.45 22.22
C ILE A 66 -19.52 9.81 22.82
N ALA A 67 -19.54 10.88 23.60
CA ALA A 67 -20.72 11.41 24.25
C ALA A 67 -20.72 12.95 24.20
N THR A 68 -21.85 13.56 24.54
CA THR A 68 -22.00 15.00 24.74
C THR A 68 -21.90 15.34 26.22
N LYS A 69 -21.50 16.58 26.54
CA LYS A 69 -21.23 17.03 27.92
C LYS A 69 -22.35 16.76 28.92
N ARG A 70 -23.61 16.77 28.47
CA ARG A 70 -24.79 16.62 29.30
C ARG A 70 -25.74 15.53 28.81
N GLY A 71 -25.22 14.31 28.64
CA GLY A 71 -26.06 13.12 28.47
C GLY A 71 -27.08 13.25 27.31
N PRO A 72 -28.23 12.55 27.39
CA PRO A 72 -29.20 12.52 26.30
C PRO A 72 -29.87 13.88 26.02
N LYS A 73 -30.19 14.64 27.09
CA LYS A 73 -30.94 15.90 27.01
C LYS A 73 -30.02 17.10 26.73
N LEU A 74 -29.76 17.35 25.45
CA LEU A 74 -28.96 18.48 24.97
C LEU A 74 -29.73 19.80 25.05
N GLN A 75 -29.12 20.83 25.64
CA GLN A 75 -29.54 22.23 25.46
C GLN A 75 -28.69 22.91 24.37
N GLU A 76 -29.15 24.07 23.87
CA GLU A 76 -28.50 24.80 22.77
C GLU A 76 -27.02 25.18 23.07
N HIS A 77 -26.66 25.27 24.36
CA HIS A 77 -25.30 25.54 24.83
C HIS A 77 -24.43 24.28 25.05
N ASP A 78 -24.98 23.08 24.89
CA ASP A 78 -24.27 21.79 25.12
C ASP A 78 -23.56 21.28 23.85
N ARG A 79 -22.79 22.16 23.18
CA ARG A 79 -22.25 21.92 21.83
C ARG A 79 -20.93 21.13 21.79
N VAL A 80 -20.45 20.59 22.91
CA VAL A 80 -19.12 19.98 23.01
C VAL A 80 -19.22 18.46 23.14
N LEU A 81 -18.51 17.75 22.26
CA LEU A 81 -18.30 16.30 22.35
C LEU A 81 -17.12 15.98 23.28
N GLU A 82 -17.30 14.93 24.07
CA GLU A 82 -16.31 14.41 25.00
C GLU A 82 -16.36 12.88 25.02
N THR A 83 -15.38 12.25 25.66
CA THR A 83 -15.43 10.81 25.90
C THR A 83 -15.75 10.50 27.33
N ARG A 84 -16.64 9.53 27.53
CA ARG A 84 -17.02 9.05 28.85
C ARG A 84 -16.96 7.53 28.93
N LYS A 85 -16.52 7.04 30.09
CA LYS A 85 -16.66 5.63 30.44
C LYS A 85 -18.13 5.36 30.74
N ASN A 86 -18.67 4.28 30.20
CA ASN A 86 -19.99 3.73 30.53
C ASN A 86 -21.21 4.60 30.17
N LEU A 87 -21.08 5.58 29.28
CA LEU A 87 -22.21 6.36 28.74
C LEU A 87 -22.40 6.02 27.27
N ASN A 88 -23.28 5.05 27.02
CA ASN A 88 -23.70 4.69 25.66
C ASN A 88 -24.64 5.79 25.16
N GLN A 89 -24.08 6.77 24.46
CA GLN A 89 -24.87 7.71 23.69
C GLN A 89 -25.08 7.16 22.28
N TYR A 90 -26.32 7.26 21.83
CA TYR A 90 -26.72 6.82 20.51
C TYR A 90 -26.66 7.98 19.51
N TYR A 91 -26.26 7.65 18.30
CA TYR A 91 -26.17 8.56 17.17
C TYR A 91 -26.96 8.01 16.00
N THR A 92 -27.54 8.88 15.19
CA THR A 92 -27.99 8.51 13.86
C THR A 92 -26.87 8.83 12.86
N VAL A 93 -26.44 7.84 12.10
CA VAL A 93 -25.43 8.00 11.03
C VAL A 93 -26.14 7.86 9.70
N GLU A 94 -26.23 8.95 8.94
CA GLU A 94 -26.95 8.99 7.67
C GLU A 94 -26.00 9.29 6.53
N GLU A 95 -26.07 8.49 5.46
CA GLU A 95 -25.36 8.77 4.22
C GLU A 95 -25.91 10.06 3.57
N THR A 96 -25.00 10.94 3.17
CA THR A 96 -25.32 12.20 2.50
C THR A 96 -25.78 11.95 1.06
N LYS A 97 -26.00 13.03 0.29
CA LYS A 97 -26.23 12.93 -1.17
C LYS A 97 -25.04 12.33 -1.93
N VAL A 98 -23.84 12.26 -1.32
CA VAL A 98 -22.64 11.67 -1.90
C VAL A 98 -22.38 10.31 -1.26
N LYS A 99 -22.37 9.26 -2.08
CA LYS A 99 -22.16 7.88 -1.63
C LYS A 99 -20.84 7.74 -0.86
N GLY A 100 -20.88 7.05 0.28
CA GLY A 100 -19.73 6.83 1.16
C GLY A 100 -19.35 8.02 2.06
N GLN A 101 -20.14 9.10 2.04
CA GLN A 101 -20.01 10.24 2.95
C GLN A 101 -21.22 10.30 3.87
N TYR A 102 -21.02 10.55 5.15
CA TYR A 102 -22.02 10.39 6.19
C TYR A 102 -22.08 11.60 7.12
N THR A 103 -23.25 11.94 7.64
CA THR A 103 -23.42 12.86 8.75
C THR A 103 -23.65 12.08 10.04
N ILE A 104 -23.04 12.51 11.14
CA ILE A 104 -23.25 11.94 12.48
C ILE A 104 -24.08 12.93 13.28
N ARG A 105 -25.31 12.55 13.64
CA ARG A 105 -26.21 13.37 14.46
C ARG A 105 -26.56 12.67 15.77
N THR A 106 -26.86 13.44 16.79
CA THR A 106 -27.39 12.92 18.06
C THR A 106 -28.83 12.42 17.87
N THR A 107 -29.27 11.40 18.61
CA THR A 107 -30.65 10.89 18.48
C THR A 107 -31.72 11.85 19.00
N GLU A 108 -31.39 12.69 19.97
CA GLU A 108 -32.35 13.56 20.66
C GLU A 108 -32.36 15.01 20.15
N SER A 109 -31.43 15.38 19.26
CA SER A 109 -31.36 16.72 18.68
C SER A 109 -31.02 16.68 17.19
N LYS A 110 -31.37 17.74 16.46
CA LYS A 110 -30.97 17.92 15.05
C LYS A 110 -29.53 18.44 14.89
N LEU A 111 -28.69 18.23 15.90
CA LEU A 111 -27.30 18.68 15.87
C LEU A 111 -26.38 17.60 15.29
N TYR A 112 -25.48 18.05 14.41
CA TYR A 112 -24.51 17.27 13.65
C TYR A 112 -23.10 17.55 14.13
N TRP A 113 -22.23 16.55 14.07
CA TRP A 113 -20.81 16.74 14.36
C TRP A 113 -20.18 17.71 13.35
N PHE A 114 -19.36 18.62 13.85
CA PHE A 114 -18.82 19.75 13.11
C PHE A 114 -17.38 20.03 13.53
N LEU A 115 -16.54 20.39 12.56
CA LEU A 115 -15.20 20.90 12.79
C LEU A 115 -15.13 22.38 12.41
N PRO A 116 -14.88 23.30 13.36
CA PRO A 116 -14.83 24.72 13.06
C PRO A 116 -13.60 25.13 12.24
N ASP A 117 -12.42 24.59 12.55
CA ASP A 117 -11.15 25.25 12.18
C ASP A 117 -10.35 24.54 11.08
N GLY A 118 -10.75 23.33 10.69
CA GLY A 118 -10.12 22.58 9.61
C GLY A 118 -8.67 22.15 9.78
N GLU A 119 -8.13 22.27 10.98
CA GLU A 119 -6.72 21.98 11.25
C GLU A 119 -6.44 20.49 11.46
N SER A 120 -5.32 20.02 10.89
CA SER A 120 -4.86 18.64 10.97
C SER A 120 -4.80 18.14 12.41
N GLU A 121 -5.15 16.87 12.61
CA GLU A 121 -5.13 16.24 13.94
C GLU A 121 -6.09 16.94 14.92
N THR A 122 -7.39 16.85 14.66
CA THR A 122 -8.42 17.35 15.58
C THR A 122 -8.86 16.29 16.62
N PRO A 123 -8.62 16.52 17.91
CA PRO A 123 -8.97 15.55 18.95
C PRO A 123 -10.42 15.67 19.45
N VAL A 124 -10.97 14.54 19.89
CA VAL A 124 -12.08 14.53 20.87
C VAL A 124 -11.45 14.76 22.25
N SER A 125 -11.74 15.91 22.86
CA SER A 125 -11.22 16.26 24.19
C SER A 125 -12.26 15.99 25.26
N SER A 126 -11.90 15.15 26.24
CA SER A 126 -12.55 15.18 27.56
C SER A 126 -12.05 16.42 28.28
N VAL A 127 -12.91 17.41 28.53
CA VAL A 127 -12.54 18.56 29.35
C VAL A 127 -13.02 18.29 30.77
N TYR A 128 -12.13 17.84 31.64
CA TYR A 128 -12.40 17.82 33.07
C TYR A 128 -12.66 19.27 33.54
N PRO A 129 -13.82 19.58 34.13
CA PRO A 129 -14.23 20.95 34.37
C PRO A 129 -13.47 21.69 35.49
N ASN A 130 -12.50 21.08 36.17
CA ASN A 130 -11.96 21.62 37.43
C ASN A 130 -10.45 21.91 37.46
N GLN A 131 -9.75 21.94 36.32
CA GLN A 131 -8.35 22.41 36.30
C GLN A 131 -8.23 23.73 35.56
N VAL A 132 -8.08 24.81 36.33
CA VAL A 132 -7.73 26.16 35.87
C VAL A 132 -6.27 26.13 35.42
N PHE A 133 -6.04 25.66 34.20
CA PHE A 133 -4.82 25.95 33.46
C PHE A 133 -5.21 26.80 32.26
N VAL A 134 -4.46 27.88 32.02
CA VAL A 134 -4.52 28.67 30.79
C VAL A 134 -4.05 27.76 29.65
N LYS A 135 -4.99 26.96 29.12
CA LYS A 135 -4.74 25.94 28.11
C LYS A 135 -4.77 26.63 26.74
N PRO A 136 -3.79 26.42 25.85
CA PRO A 136 -3.92 26.85 24.45
C PRO A 136 -5.20 26.26 23.85
N PRO A 137 -5.81 26.91 22.84
CA PRO A 137 -7.10 26.51 22.27
C PRO A 137 -7.02 25.07 21.80
N SER A 138 -7.45 24.16 22.67
CA SER A 138 -7.55 22.75 22.37
C SER A 138 -8.78 22.65 21.47
N ARG A 139 -8.55 22.57 20.16
CA ARG A 139 -9.59 22.54 19.13
C ARG A 139 -10.44 21.30 19.31
N LYS A 140 -11.76 21.47 19.34
CA LYS A 140 -12.72 20.42 19.71
C LYS A 140 -13.65 20.12 18.55
N VAL A 141 -14.21 18.91 18.55
CA VAL A 141 -15.37 18.60 17.73
C VAL A 141 -16.60 19.19 18.40
N GLU A 142 -17.36 19.97 17.64
CA GLU A 142 -18.56 20.64 18.11
C GLU A 142 -19.82 20.11 17.42
N LEU A 143 -20.97 20.61 17.85
CA LEU A 143 -22.28 20.31 17.31
C LEU A 143 -22.85 21.52 16.54
N CYS A 144 -23.35 21.30 15.33
CA CYS A 144 -23.92 22.30 14.41
C CYS A 144 -25.30 21.90 13.90
N GLU A 145 -26.17 22.85 13.58
CA GLU A 145 -27.53 22.58 13.08
C GLU A 145 -27.60 22.25 11.57
N LYS A 146 -26.54 22.57 10.81
CA LYS A 146 -26.55 22.53 9.34
C LYS A 146 -25.96 21.23 8.80
N SER A 147 -26.81 20.24 8.49
CA SER A 147 -26.39 19.01 7.82
C SER A 147 -25.80 19.21 6.43
N SER A 148 -26.14 20.32 5.76
CA SER A 148 -25.66 20.64 4.42
C SER A 148 -24.23 21.18 4.38
N ASP A 149 -23.67 21.55 5.54
CA ASP A 149 -22.29 22.01 5.61
C ASP A 149 -21.34 20.81 5.46
N ARG A 150 -20.40 20.91 4.52
CA ARG A 150 -19.39 19.87 4.27
C ARG A 150 -18.47 19.63 5.47
N SER A 151 -18.35 20.61 6.36
CA SER A 151 -17.66 20.47 7.65
C SER A 151 -18.35 19.47 8.60
N SER A 152 -19.61 19.10 8.33
CA SER A 152 -20.36 18.08 9.07
C SER A 152 -20.41 16.71 8.39
N TRP A 153 -19.73 16.56 7.25
CA TRP A 153 -19.67 15.30 6.51
C TRP A 153 -18.41 14.52 6.86
N TRP A 154 -18.55 13.21 6.98
CA TRP A 154 -17.53 12.28 7.46
C TRP A 154 -17.40 11.07 6.54
N ILE A 155 -16.20 10.51 6.42
CA ILE A 155 -15.91 9.30 5.67
C ILE A 155 -15.51 8.22 6.66
N PHE A 156 -16.20 7.09 6.60
CA PHE A 156 -15.87 5.88 7.35
C PHE A 156 -14.98 5.00 6.46
N LYS A 157 -13.66 5.03 6.69
CA LYS A 157 -12.75 4.11 6.00
C LYS A 157 -12.64 2.84 6.82
N SER A 158 -13.22 1.76 6.30
CA SER A 158 -13.05 0.42 6.87
C SER A 158 -11.56 0.13 6.96
N THR A 159 -11.12 -0.41 8.09
CA THR A 159 -9.79 -1.00 8.18
C THR A 159 -9.75 -2.15 7.17
N ALA A 160 -8.90 -2.04 6.14
CA ALA A 160 -8.93 -2.90 4.96
C ALA A 160 -9.26 -4.36 5.30
N SER A 161 -10.25 -4.91 4.60
CA SER A 161 -10.85 -6.24 4.78
C SER A 161 -9.95 -7.41 4.35
N ALA A 162 -8.66 -7.33 4.63
CA ALA A 162 -7.75 -8.46 4.60
C ALA A 162 -7.17 -8.72 6.00
N GLU A 163 -8.03 -8.72 7.01
CA GLU A 163 -7.73 -9.37 8.29
C GLU A 163 -8.10 -10.86 8.14
N LEU A 164 -7.07 -11.69 8.22
CA LEU A 164 -7.14 -13.13 8.04
C LEU A 164 -7.64 -13.77 9.34
N TRP A 165 -8.88 -14.24 9.36
CA TRP A 165 -9.42 -15.00 10.48
C TRP A 165 -9.04 -16.47 10.29
N CYS A 166 -8.21 -17.00 11.18
CA CYS A 166 -7.76 -18.39 11.12
C CYS A 166 -7.60 -18.99 12.51
N THR A 167 -7.96 -20.25 12.65
CA THR A 167 -7.66 -21.07 13.84
C THR A 167 -6.46 -21.93 13.50
N ILE A 168 -5.35 -21.75 14.22
CA ILE A 168 -4.17 -22.61 14.11
C ILE A 168 -4.16 -23.50 15.37
N LYS A 169 -4.11 -24.82 15.19
CA LYS A 169 -4.01 -25.80 16.28
C LYS A 169 -2.64 -26.49 16.23
N PHE A 170 -1.98 -26.58 17.38
CA PHE A 170 -0.77 -27.40 17.60
C PHE A 170 -0.95 -28.15 18.93
N ASP A 171 -0.63 -29.44 18.95
CA ASP A 171 -0.46 -30.26 20.16
C ASP A 171 -1.52 -30.12 21.27
N GLY A 172 -2.81 -30.11 20.93
CA GLY A 172 -3.91 -30.03 21.91
C GLY A 172 -4.27 -28.62 22.37
N TYR A 173 -3.52 -27.61 21.97
CA TYR A 173 -3.81 -26.21 22.26
C TYR A 173 -4.73 -25.61 21.20
N SER A 174 -5.80 -24.94 21.64
CA SER A 174 -6.70 -24.17 20.78
C SER A 174 -6.48 -22.68 20.97
N VAL A 175 -6.09 -21.98 19.90
CA VAL A 175 -6.02 -20.52 19.89
C VAL A 175 -7.43 -19.96 19.71
N ASN A 176 -7.94 -19.30 20.74
CA ASN A 176 -9.20 -18.54 20.67
C ASN A 176 -8.89 -17.04 20.70
N LEU A 177 -9.59 -16.27 19.87
CA LEU A 177 -9.57 -14.81 19.94
C LEU A 177 -10.35 -14.36 21.18
N ALA A 178 -9.63 -13.89 22.19
CA ALA A 178 -10.23 -13.12 23.28
C ALA A 178 -9.86 -11.65 23.11
N GLY A 179 -10.64 -10.92 22.30
CA GLY A 179 -10.54 -9.47 22.18
C GLY A 179 -10.96 -8.93 20.82
N ASP A 180 -11.66 -7.80 20.83
CA ASP A 180 -12.13 -7.08 19.64
C ASP A 180 -11.18 -5.90 19.32
N GLY A 181 -10.12 -6.12 18.51
CA GLY A 181 -9.25 -5.02 18.06
C GLY A 181 -8.06 -5.38 17.14
N PRO A 182 -7.42 -4.41 16.46
CA PRO A 182 -6.20 -4.65 15.68
C PRO A 182 -5.01 -4.83 16.63
N GLY A 183 -4.18 -5.86 16.37
CA GLY A 183 -3.17 -6.29 17.34
C GLY A 183 -3.77 -7.05 18.53
N SER A 184 -4.95 -7.65 18.35
CA SER A 184 -5.55 -8.52 19.38
C SER A 184 -4.54 -9.56 19.87
N ARG A 185 -4.46 -9.64 21.21
CA ARG A 185 -3.60 -10.53 21.96
C ARG A 185 -3.92 -11.98 21.59
N LEU A 186 -2.96 -12.66 20.98
CA LEU A 186 -3.00 -14.10 20.81
C LEU A 186 -2.57 -14.70 22.14
N VAL A 187 -3.52 -15.06 23.01
CA VAL A 187 -3.20 -15.72 24.28
C VAL A 187 -3.12 -17.22 24.04
N LEU A 188 -1.90 -17.75 24.10
CA LEU A 188 -1.70 -19.17 24.33
C LEU A 188 -2.04 -19.41 25.80
N SER A 189 -3.13 -20.12 26.05
CA SER A 189 -3.43 -20.63 27.39
C SER A 189 -3.20 -22.13 27.35
N ASP A 190 -2.31 -22.58 28.21
CA ASP A 190 -2.31 -23.96 28.69
C ASP A 190 -3.42 -24.07 29.76
N ASP A 191 -3.97 -25.27 29.95
CA ASP A 191 -4.78 -25.57 31.13
C ASP A 191 -3.95 -25.50 32.44
N GLY A 192 -2.65 -25.18 32.37
CA GLY A 192 -1.79 -24.89 33.53
C GLY A 192 -0.67 -23.88 33.25
N ASP A 193 -0.65 -22.83 34.06
CA ASP A 193 0.38 -21.80 34.27
C ASP A 193 0.81 -20.87 33.10
N VAL A 194 0.86 -19.60 33.47
CA VAL A 194 0.95 -18.40 32.64
C VAL A 194 2.42 -18.11 32.32
N ASP A 195 2.86 -18.42 31.11
CA ASP A 195 4.00 -17.74 30.49
C ASP A 195 3.71 -17.44 29.02
N GLU A 196 3.72 -16.14 28.70
CA GLU A 196 3.08 -15.52 27.53
C GLU A 196 4.06 -15.38 26.35
N THR A 197 3.90 -16.14 25.28
CA THR A 197 4.57 -15.88 23.99
C THR A 197 3.58 -15.28 22.98
N THR A 198 3.53 -13.94 22.91
CA THR A 198 2.69 -13.19 21.95
C THR A 198 3.41 -13.05 20.60
N TRP A 199 2.69 -13.12 19.47
CA TRP A 199 3.24 -13.02 18.11
C TRP A 199 2.62 -11.88 17.29
N LEU A 200 3.43 -11.25 16.43
CA LEU A 200 3.11 -10.15 15.52
C LEU A 200 3.21 -10.60 14.06
N ILE A 201 2.12 -10.45 13.29
CA ILE A 201 2.09 -10.68 11.84
C ILE A 201 2.06 -9.34 11.11
N THR A 202 3.10 -9.02 10.35
CA THR A 202 3.24 -7.75 9.63
C THR A 202 3.16 -7.98 8.12
N HIS A 203 2.19 -7.36 7.45
CA HIS A 203 2.15 -7.35 5.98
C HIS A 203 3.32 -6.56 5.40
N LYS A 204 3.91 -7.05 4.30
CA LYS A 204 5.04 -6.40 3.64
C LYS A 204 4.68 -5.92 2.24
N PHE A 205 4.27 -6.82 1.35
CA PHE A 205 3.82 -6.51 -0.02
C PHE A 205 3.11 -7.71 -0.64
N GLY A 206 2.16 -7.48 -1.55
CA GLY A 206 1.38 -8.55 -2.19
C GLY A 206 0.79 -9.53 -1.17
N SER A 207 1.06 -10.83 -1.35
CA SER A 207 0.66 -11.90 -0.41
C SER A 207 1.75 -12.26 0.61
N LYS A 208 2.69 -11.36 0.92
CA LYS A 208 3.86 -11.61 1.79
C LYS A 208 3.73 -10.95 3.17
N TYR A 209 4.06 -11.68 4.23
CA TYR A 209 3.93 -11.28 5.63
C TYR A 209 5.16 -11.71 6.44
N SER A 210 5.59 -10.96 7.44
CA SER A 210 6.58 -11.43 8.44
C SER A 210 5.89 -11.78 9.74
N ILE A 211 6.35 -12.81 10.45
CA ILE A 211 5.79 -13.24 11.73
C ILE A 211 6.92 -13.25 12.77
N GLN A 212 6.74 -12.64 13.94
CA GLN A 212 7.77 -12.55 15.00
C GLN A 212 7.12 -12.55 16.40
N PRO A 213 7.79 -12.97 17.48
CA PRO A 213 7.29 -12.73 18.83
C PRO A 213 7.30 -11.21 19.13
N VAL A 214 6.40 -10.74 19.99
CA VAL A 214 6.26 -9.31 20.32
C VAL A 214 7.45 -8.78 21.11
N ASN A 215 8.02 -9.62 21.98
CA ASN A 215 9.13 -9.25 22.87
C ASN A 215 10.48 -9.79 22.39
N ASP A 216 10.54 -10.30 21.16
CA ASP A 216 11.75 -10.89 20.62
C ASP A 216 12.07 -10.30 19.24
N HIS A 217 13.36 -10.19 18.93
CA HIS A 217 13.86 -9.75 17.64
C HIS A 217 14.02 -10.92 16.65
N THR A 218 13.61 -12.11 17.07
CA THR A 218 13.54 -13.29 16.21
C THR A 218 12.26 -13.30 15.38
N TYR A 219 12.31 -13.99 14.25
CA TYR A 219 11.18 -14.15 13.34
C TYR A 219 10.90 -15.64 13.16
N VAL A 220 9.64 -15.97 12.95
CA VAL A 220 9.21 -17.32 12.59
C VAL A 220 9.89 -17.71 11.29
N ARG A 221 10.67 -18.79 11.33
CA ARG A 221 11.30 -19.42 10.18
C ARG A 221 10.95 -20.90 10.15
N SER A 222 11.03 -21.50 8.97
CA SER A 222 10.88 -22.95 8.85
C SER A 222 12.15 -23.63 9.37
N HIS A 223 12.01 -24.62 10.25
CA HIS A 223 13.08 -25.51 10.69
C HIS A 223 13.10 -26.76 9.82
N LEU A 224 14.29 -27.33 9.52
CA LEU A 224 14.46 -28.51 8.66
C LEU A 224 13.45 -29.63 9.01
N GLY A 225 12.51 -29.90 8.10
CA GLY A 225 11.32 -30.71 8.37
C GLY A 225 10.06 -29.85 8.41
N THR A 226 8.91 -30.41 8.74
CA THR A 226 7.64 -29.65 8.85
C THR A 226 7.59 -28.76 10.10
N GLY A 227 8.74 -28.46 10.70
CA GLY A 227 8.87 -27.71 11.94
C GLY A 227 8.94 -26.20 11.70
N ILE A 228 8.53 -25.45 12.71
CA ILE A 228 8.61 -24.00 12.76
C ILE A 228 9.47 -23.65 13.97
N GLU A 229 10.44 -22.76 13.80
CA GLU A 229 11.28 -22.23 14.88
C GLU A 229 11.38 -20.71 14.79
N THR A 230 11.88 -20.06 15.83
CA THR A 230 12.29 -18.66 15.76
C THR A 230 13.75 -18.55 15.41
N GLY A 231 14.12 -17.54 14.63
CA GLY A 231 15.52 -17.23 14.37
C GLY A 231 15.72 -15.79 13.98
N GLU A 232 16.97 -15.33 14.06
CA GLU A 232 17.35 -14.01 13.60
C GLU A 232 17.18 -13.88 12.07
N GLY A 233 16.76 -12.69 11.62
CA GLY A 233 16.53 -12.36 10.21
C GLY A 233 15.05 -12.24 9.85
N GLY A 234 14.67 -11.23 9.06
CA GLY A 234 13.28 -11.02 8.66
C GLY A 234 12.79 -12.06 7.65
N TYR A 235 12.10 -13.11 8.09
CA TYR A 235 11.50 -14.11 7.21
C TYR A 235 10.13 -13.66 6.67
N LEU A 236 9.85 -13.98 5.41
CA LEU A 236 8.60 -13.67 4.73
C LEU A 236 7.81 -14.92 4.39
N TRP A 237 6.59 -14.97 4.91
CA TRP A 237 5.58 -15.99 4.71
C TRP A 237 4.63 -15.56 3.60
N THR A 238 4.26 -16.51 2.74
CA THR A 238 3.26 -16.27 1.71
C THR A 238 1.92 -16.79 2.21
N ILE A 239 0.95 -15.91 2.43
CA ILE A 239 -0.39 -16.31 2.88
C ILE A 239 -1.34 -16.17 1.69
N LYS A 240 -1.93 -17.29 1.23
CA LYS A 240 -2.85 -17.31 0.09
C LYS A 240 -4.24 -17.78 0.52
N PRO A 241 -5.33 -17.16 0.00
CA PRO A 241 -6.67 -17.68 0.16
C PRO A 241 -6.81 -19.05 -0.52
N SER A 242 -7.54 -19.97 0.11
CA SER A 242 -7.84 -21.28 -0.44
C SER A 242 -8.68 -21.13 -1.71
N ARG A 243 -8.32 -21.88 -2.76
CA ARG A 243 -9.07 -21.89 -4.03
C ARG A 243 -10.43 -22.61 -3.92
N LEU A 244 -10.61 -23.45 -2.91
CA LEU A 244 -11.83 -24.26 -2.72
C LEU A 244 -12.84 -23.60 -1.77
N ASP A 245 -12.38 -22.67 -0.95
CA ASP A 245 -13.21 -21.90 -0.02
C ASP A 245 -12.51 -20.55 0.26
N PRO A 246 -12.96 -19.44 -0.33
CA PRO A 246 -12.36 -18.12 -0.14
C PRO A 246 -12.28 -17.67 1.32
N GLN A 247 -12.98 -18.33 2.24
CA GLN A 247 -12.98 -18.03 3.68
C GLN A 247 -11.93 -18.83 4.49
N ARG A 248 -11.19 -19.75 3.86
CA ARG A 248 -10.13 -20.54 4.52
C ARG A 248 -8.77 -20.27 3.89
N PHE A 249 -7.72 -20.29 4.68
CA PHE A 249 -6.35 -20.03 4.21
C PHE A 249 -5.48 -21.27 4.34
N VAL A 250 -4.59 -21.47 3.36
CA VAL A 250 -3.62 -22.58 3.36
C VAL A 250 -2.25 -22.02 3.69
N TYR A 251 -1.60 -22.60 4.70
CA TYR A 251 -0.25 -22.24 5.12
C TYR A 251 0.78 -23.11 4.40
N VAL A 252 1.82 -22.49 3.85
CA VAL A 252 2.96 -23.19 3.24
C VAL A 252 4.26 -22.59 3.81
N PRO A 253 5.05 -23.37 4.58
CA PRO A 253 6.38 -22.93 5.01
C PRO A 253 7.41 -23.00 3.88
N LEU A 254 8.43 -22.14 3.95
CA LEU A 254 9.56 -22.05 3.01
C LEU A 254 10.88 -22.21 3.80
N LEU A 255 11.73 -23.16 3.39
CA LEU A 255 12.94 -23.61 4.09
C LEU A 255 14.26 -22.99 3.55
N SER A 256 15.29 -22.99 4.40
CA SER A 256 16.68 -22.55 4.10
C SER A 256 17.68 -23.58 4.66
N ARG A 257 18.79 -23.84 3.94
CA ARG A 257 19.59 -25.08 4.00
C ARG A 257 20.92 -24.97 4.78
N ASN A 258 21.40 -26.10 5.38
CA ASN A 258 22.83 -26.51 5.31
C ASN A 258 23.15 -28.00 5.63
N MET A 259 23.97 -28.60 4.76
CA MET A 259 24.87 -29.80 4.77
C MET A 259 24.41 -31.30 4.88
N ASN A 260 24.96 -32.05 3.91
CA ASN A 260 25.26 -33.49 3.70
C ASN A 260 24.92 -34.57 4.75
N MET A 261 24.20 -35.64 4.33
CA MET A 261 24.62 -37.05 4.48
C MET A 261 23.70 -38.06 3.76
N ASN A 262 24.25 -39.27 3.50
CA ASN A 262 23.68 -40.40 2.75
C ASN A 262 22.68 -41.27 3.55
N ILE A 263 21.60 -41.67 2.87
CA ILE A 263 20.71 -42.86 2.95
C ILE A 263 20.59 -43.65 4.29
N ARG A 264 19.35 -43.83 4.81
CA ARG A 264 18.60 -45.10 5.07
C ARG A 264 17.35 -44.85 5.94
N TYR A 265 16.25 -45.56 5.64
CA TYR A 265 14.98 -45.54 6.39
C TYR A 265 15.17 -45.84 7.88
N ILE A 266 14.46 -45.15 8.79
CA ILE A 266 13.98 -45.64 10.11
C ILE A 266 13.02 -44.63 10.79
N TRP A 267 12.16 -45.22 11.62
CA TRP A 267 11.01 -44.74 12.40
C TRP A 267 11.27 -43.60 13.39
N VAL A 268 10.24 -42.78 13.65
CA VAL A 268 10.21 -41.86 14.80
C VAL A 268 9.55 -42.56 15.98
N ILE A 269 10.37 -42.88 16.99
CA ILE A 269 9.95 -43.18 18.36
C ILE A 269 9.87 -41.83 19.09
N ALA A 270 8.71 -41.50 19.63
CA ALA A 270 8.55 -40.37 20.54
C ALA A 270 8.82 -40.84 21.99
N TYR A 271 9.70 -40.13 22.69
CA TYR A 271 9.79 -40.21 24.14
C TYR A 271 8.85 -39.17 24.76
N ILE A 272 7.94 -39.60 25.64
CA ILE A 272 7.64 -39.04 26.97
C ILE A 272 6.62 -39.96 27.66
N ASN A 273 6.82 -40.11 28.97
CA ASN A 273 6.09 -40.94 29.93
C ASN A 273 4.56 -40.85 29.81
N LEU A 274 3.87 -41.99 29.74
CA LEU A 274 2.61 -42.22 30.45
C LEU A 274 2.26 -43.72 30.52
N ARG A 275 1.59 -44.09 31.62
CA ARG A 275 1.27 -45.46 32.01
C ARG A 275 0.10 -46.01 31.18
N ARG A 276 0.41 -47.06 30.40
CA ARG A 276 -0.48 -48.08 29.83
C ARG A 276 -1.35 -47.66 28.63
N ILE A 277 -0.91 -48.10 27.45
CA ILE A 277 -1.70 -48.15 26.21
C ILE A 277 -2.12 -49.60 26.00
N SER A 278 -3.40 -49.88 25.71
CA SER A 278 -3.83 -51.16 25.16
C SER A 278 -4.31 -50.98 23.73
N ILE A 279 -3.72 -51.74 22.82
CA ILE A 279 -4.08 -51.79 21.40
C ILE A 279 -5.01 -53.00 21.20
N GLN A 280 -6.19 -52.80 20.63
CA GLN A 280 -7.01 -53.90 20.10
C GLN A 280 -7.22 -53.75 18.61
N LYS A 281 -7.14 -54.88 17.90
CA LYS A 281 -7.01 -54.96 16.44
C LYS A 281 -8.28 -55.56 15.85
N TYR A 282 -9.07 -54.76 15.13
CA TYR A 282 -10.10 -55.27 14.21
C TYR A 282 -10.22 -54.37 12.98
N GLY A 283 -9.95 -54.92 11.79
CA GLY A 283 -10.51 -54.47 10.50
C GLY A 283 -10.07 -53.14 9.88
N GLY A 284 -9.21 -52.35 10.51
CA GLY A 284 -8.69 -51.09 9.96
C GLY A 284 -8.08 -50.25 11.08
N LEU A 285 -6.94 -49.60 10.82
CA LEU A 285 -6.26 -48.81 11.85
C LEU A 285 -7.10 -47.58 12.20
N ARG A 286 -7.80 -47.65 13.33
CA ARG A 286 -8.36 -46.48 14.02
C ARG A 286 -7.53 -46.23 15.26
N LEU A 287 -6.95 -45.04 15.36
CA LEU A 287 -6.45 -44.51 16.63
C LEU A 287 -7.63 -43.84 17.32
N CYS A 288 -8.11 -44.45 18.39
CA CYS A 288 -9.12 -43.85 19.25
C CYS A 288 -8.43 -43.37 20.53
N TRP A 289 -8.67 -42.11 20.89
CA TRP A 289 -8.50 -41.65 22.26
C TRP A 289 -9.88 -41.29 22.80
N THR A 290 -10.12 -41.61 24.07
CA THR A 290 -11.29 -41.16 24.81
C THR A 290 -10.79 -40.29 25.94
N VAL A 291 -11.18 -39.01 25.94
CA VAL A 291 -11.16 -38.18 27.14
C VAL A 291 -12.49 -38.41 27.83
N GLN A 292 -12.46 -38.72 29.12
CA GLN A 292 -13.66 -38.99 29.89
C GLN A 292 -14.43 -37.66 30.07
N GLY A 293 -15.58 -37.51 29.39
CA GLY A 293 -16.54 -36.44 29.67
C GLY A 293 -16.87 -35.41 28.57
N SER A 294 -16.49 -35.60 27.30
CA SER A 294 -16.93 -34.69 26.21
C SER A 294 -17.71 -35.42 25.11
N GLU A 295 -18.78 -34.79 24.62
CA GLU A 295 -19.50 -35.23 23.43
C GLU A 295 -18.61 -35.10 22.19
N MET A 296 -18.52 -36.18 21.40
CA MET A 296 -17.61 -36.37 20.28
C MET A 296 -17.72 -35.29 19.18
N GLN A 297 -16.61 -34.64 18.84
CA GLN A 297 -16.38 -34.12 17.48
C GLN A 297 -15.06 -34.70 16.95
N MET A 298 -15.14 -35.44 15.84
CA MET A 298 -14.01 -36.15 15.24
C MET A 298 -13.43 -35.38 14.06
N ILE A 299 -12.10 -35.38 13.92
CA ILE A 299 -11.41 -35.14 12.64
C ILE A 299 -10.81 -36.48 12.23
N GLY A 300 -11.37 -37.11 11.21
CA GLY A 300 -10.84 -38.34 10.63
C GLY A 300 -10.01 -38.05 9.39
N LEU A 301 -8.83 -38.67 9.29
CA LEU A 301 -8.15 -38.80 8.00
C LEU A 301 -8.81 -39.95 7.23
N ALA A 302 -9.41 -39.63 6.09
CA ALA A 302 -10.07 -40.59 5.21
C ALA A 302 -9.29 -40.75 3.91
N ASP A 303 -9.40 -41.93 3.28
CA ASP A 303 -8.86 -42.17 1.95
C ASP A 303 -9.54 -41.22 0.94
N ALA A 304 -8.74 -40.57 0.09
CA ALA A 304 -9.16 -39.53 -0.85
C ALA A 304 -10.25 -40.00 -1.84
N LYS A 305 -10.49 -41.31 -1.94
CA LYS A 305 -11.52 -41.90 -2.79
C LYS A 305 -12.93 -41.90 -2.19
N VAL A 306 -13.11 -41.48 -0.92
CA VAL A 306 -14.33 -41.82 -0.17
C VAL A 306 -15.35 -40.69 -0.05
N THR A 307 -15.02 -39.40 -0.24
CA THR A 307 -16.01 -38.32 -0.12
C THR A 307 -15.69 -37.07 -0.97
N ASN A 308 -16.74 -36.43 -1.53
CA ASN A 308 -16.65 -35.23 -2.37
C ASN A 308 -16.44 -33.90 -1.60
N ASP A 309 -16.47 -33.95 -0.26
CA ASP A 309 -16.48 -32.77 0.62
C ASP A 309 -15.16 -32.60 1.41
N VAL A 310 -14.02 -33.00 0.83
CA VAL A 310 -12.71 -32.93 1.49
C VAL A 310 -11.80 -31.90 0.84
N VAL A 311 -11.24 -31.00 1.65
CA VAL A 311 -10.20 -30.05 1.21
C VAL A 311 -8.91 -30.83 0.96
N GLN A 312 -8.52 -30.90 -0.31
CA GLN A 312 -7.32 -31.61 -0.74
C GLN A 312 -6.08 -30.70 -0.58
N ILE A 313 -5.36 -30.86 0.53
CA ILE A 313 -4.07 -30.20 0.73
C ILE A 313 -3.03 -30.95 -0.10
N HIS A 314 -2.71 -30.42 -1.28
CA HIS A 314 -1.60 -30.90 -2.08
C HIS A 314 -0.31 -30.36 -1.48
N PRO A 315 0.66 -31.19 -1.09
CA PRO A 315 2.01 -30.69 -0.86
C PRO A 315 2.48 -30.08 -2.19
N ILE A 316 2.71 -28.76 -2.21
CA ILE A 316 3.39 -28.12 -3.33
C ILE A 316 4.86 -28.52 -3.23
N HIS A 317 5.10 -29.74 -3.70
CA HIS A 317 6.36 -30.33 -4.12
C HIS A 317 7.42 -30.40 -3.01
N LEU A 318 7.80 -31.63 -2.66
CA LEU A 318 8.98 -31.90 -1.84
C LEU A 318 10.17 -31.10 -2.37
N GLU A 319 10.98 -30.51 -1.49
CA GLU A 319 12.10 -29.62 -1.83
C GLU A 319 13.11 -30.21 -2.84
N GLY A 320 13.08 -31.53 -3.09
CA GLY A 320 13.84 -32.20 -4.14
C GLY A 320 13.18 -32.25 -5.54
N GLN A 321 11.91 -31.89 -5.70
CA GLN A 321 11.20 -31.85 -7.00
C GLN A 321 11.08 -30.44 -7.58
N LEU A 322 11.12 -29.39 -6.76
CA LEU A 322 11.24 -28.00 -7.23
C LEU A 322 12.62 -27.71 -7.85
N GLU A 323 13.60 -28.56 -7.55
CA GLU A 323 14.96 -28.48 -8.10
C GLU A 323 15.04 -28.82 -9.59
N ASP A 324 13.95 -29.27 -10.24
CA ASP A 324 13.99 -29.74 -11.64
C ASP A 324 12.80 -29.29 -12.49
N VAL A 325 12.25 -28.09 -12.23
CA VAL A 325 11.32 -27.46 -13.19
C VAL A 325 12.10 -27.17 -14.48
N ASP A 326 11.91 -28.03 -15.46
CA ASP A 326 12.38 -27.81 -16.82
C ASP A 326 11.44 -26.83 -17.53
N TYR A 327 11.83 -25.55 -17.48
CA TYR A 327 11.14 -24.45 -18.13
C TYR A 327 10.98 -24.63 -19.66
N LYS A 328 11.68 -25.59 -20.28
CA LYS A 328 11.53 -25.89 -21.71
C LYS A 328 10.36 -26.84 -21.99
N THR A 329 10.03 -27.73 -21.05
CA THR A 329 9.03 -28.78 -21.25
C THR A 329 7.75 -28.54 -20.46
N VAL A 330 7.84 -27.86 -19.32
CA VAL A 330 6.70 -27.59 -18.45
C VAL A 330 5.91 -26.38 -18.96
N LYS A 331 4.63 -26.59 -19.27
CA LYS A 331 3.68 -25.49 -19.50
C LYS A 331 3.32 -24.84 -18.16
N LEU A 332 3.96 -23.73 -17.86
CA LEU A 332 3.62 -22.91 -16.70
C LEU A 332 2.53 -21.90 -17.03
N SER A 333 1.62 -21.64 -16.10
CA SER A 333 0.72 -20.49 -16.18
C SER A 333 1.50 -19.20 -15.90
N ALA A 334 0.99 -18.05 -16.37
CA ALA A 334 1.59 -16.76 -16.10
C ALA A 334 1.71 -16.47 -14.59
N VAL A 335 0.69 -16.88 -13.82
CA VAL A 335 0.65 -16.72 -12.36
C VAL A 335 1.71 -17.59 -11.66
N ASP A 336 1.90 -18.84 -12.10
CA ASP A 336 2.92 -19.72 -11.51
C ASP A 336 4.33 -19.19 -11.80
N PHE A 337 4.54 -18.70 -13.02
CA PHE A 337 5.83 -18.12 -13.39
C PHE A 337 6.12 -16.80 -12.67
N ALA A 338 5.10 -15.95 -12.49
CA ALA A 338 5.19 -14.76 -11.64
C ALA A 338 5.60 -15.11 -10.21
N GLY A 339 5.03 -16.19 -9.66
CA GLY A 339 5.44 -16.76 -8.36
C GLY A 339 6.90 -17.18 -8.31
N ASN A 340 7.43 -17.77 -9.40
CA ASN A 340 8.83 -18.17 -9.49
C ASN A 340 9.77 -16.96 -9.62
N LEU A 341 9.41 -15.94 -10.41
CA LEU A 341 10.16 -14.68 -10.55
C LEU A 341 10.26 -13.91 -9.23
N THR A 342 9.21 -13.96 -8.41
CA THR A 342 9.12 -13.29 -7.10
C THR A 342 9.43 -14.22 -5.93
N SER A 343 10.02 -15.38 -6.21
CA SER A 343 10.35 -16.37 -5.19
C SER A 343 11.43 -15.84 -4.24
N ILE A 344 11.25 -16.09 -2.93
CA ILE A 344 12.26 -15.77 -1.92
C ILE A 344 13.47 -16.73 -2.00
N HIS A 345 13.29 -17.88 -2.65
CA HIS A 345 14.39 -18.82 -2.86
C HIS A 345 15.23 -18.32 -4.03
N ALA A 346 16.38 -17.74 -3.72
CA ALA A 346 17.29 -17.15 -4.70
C ALA A 346 17.66 -18.12 -5.85
N ARG A 347 17.63 -19.44 -5.62
CA ARG A 347 17.86 -20.46 -6.68
C ARG A 347 16.69 -20.55 -7.66
N ILE A 348 15.46 -20.57 -7.16
CA ILE A 348 14.23 -20.62 -7.99
C ILE A 348 14.13 -19.33 -8.80
N GLN A 349 14.30 -18.18 -8.14
CA GLN A 349 14.28 -16.88 -8.81
C GLN A 349 15.37 -16.77 -9.88
N ARG A 350 16.63 -17.08 -9.56
CA ARG A 350 17.72 -17.06 -10.55
C ARG A 350 17.44 -17.95 -11.75
N ARG A 351 16.86 -19.14 -11.53
CA ARG A 351 16.49 -20.04 -12.63
C ARG A 351 15.33 -19.49 -13.45
N ALA A 352 14.31 -18.93 -12.81
CA ALA A 352 13.20 -18.29 -13.49
C ALA A 352 13.69 -17.13 -14.38
N ILE A 353 14.59 -16.29 -13.86
CA ILE A 353 15.24 -15.20 -14.60
C ILE A 353 16.07 -15.75 -15.77
N ALA A 354 16.91 -16.76 -15.54
CA ALA A 354 17.73 -17.38 -16.59
C ALA A 354 16.90 -17.99 -17.73
N ASN A 355 15.66 -18.42 -17.47
CA ASN A 355 14.75 -18.96 -18.47
C ASN A 355 13.68 -17.98 -18.94
N MET A 356 13.69 -16.73 -18.44
CA MET A 356 12.59 -15.79 -18.60
C MET A 356 12.25 -15.54 -20.07
N LYS A 357 13.26 -15.22 -20.89
CA LYS A 357 13.10 -14.98 -22.33
C LYS A 357 12.39 -16.11 -23.08
N HIS A 358 12.64 -17.36 -22.70
CA HIS A 358 11.99 -18.51 -23.32
C HIS A 358 10.52 -18.63 -22.90
N VAL A 359 10.28 -18.48 -21.60
CA VAL A 359 8.98 -18.71 -20.98
C VAL A 359 7.99 -17.62 -21.34
N ILE A 360 8.36 -16.34 -21.19
CA ILE A 360 7.43 -15.22 -21.36
C ILE A 360 7.02 -14.99 -22.82
N ARG A 361 7.83 -15.45 -23.78
CA ARG A 361 7.54 -15.32 -25.22
C ARG A 361 6.21 -15.97 -25.59
N ASN A 362 5.84 -17.05 -24.89
CA ASN A 362 4.63 -17.83 -25.15
C ASN A 362 3.50 -17.58 -24.14
N MET A 363 3.73 -16.77 -23.11
CA MET A 363 2.73 -16.48 -22.07
C MET A 363 1.82 -15.34 -22.46
N ASP A 364 0.60 -15.33 -21.95
CA ASP A 364 -0.24 -14.13 -21.96
C ASP A 364 0.37 -13.07 -21.04
N ILE A 365 0.73 -11.91 -21.62
CA ILE A 365 1.40 -10.81 -20.91
C ILE A 365 0.41 -9.86 -20.22
N GLN A 366 -0.90 -10.06 -20.40
CA GLN A 366 -1.92 -9.16 -19.86
C GLN A 366 -2.32 -9.46 -18.41
N THR A 367 -1.76 -10.51 -17.80
CA THR A 367 -2.00 -10.81 -16.39
C THR A 367 -1.24 -9.84 -15.49
N GLU A 368 -1.94 -9.20 -14.56
CA GLU A 368 -1.40 -8.20 -13.63
C GLU A 368 -0.24 -8.78 -12.80
N GLU A 369 -0.37 -10.01 -12.30
CA GLU A 369 0.66 -10.65 -11.44
C GLU A 369 2.00 -10.83 -12.15
N LEU A 370 1.97 -11.20 -13.44
CA LEU A 370 3.19 -11.34 -14.24
C LEU A 370 3.84 -9.98 -14.49
N LEU A 371 3.06 -8.96 -14.81
CA LEU A 371 3.58 -7.61 -15.06
C LEU A 371 4.16 -7.01 -13.78
N GLU A 372 3.50 -7.17 -12.63
CA GLU A 372 4.05 -6.77 -11.32
C GLU A 372 5.36 -7.49 -11.02
N ALA A 373 5.40 -8.81 -11.24
CA ALA A 373 6.61 -9.60 -11.06
C ALA A 373 7.77 -9.09 -11.93
N LEU A 374 7.49 -8.78 -13.21
CA LEU A 374 8.47 -8.23 -14.14
C LEU A 374 8.98 -6.85 -13.72
N VAL A 375 8.10 -5.96 -13.26
CA VAL A 375 8.47 -4.63 -12.73
C VAL A 375 9.31 -4.77 -11.47
N LEU A 376 9.04 -5.76 -10.63
CA LEU A 376 9.83 -6.01 -9.43
C LEU A 376 11.23 -6.51 -9.78
N VAL A 377 11.34 -7.51 -10.67
CA VAL A 377 12.64 -8.09 -11.04
C VAL A 377 13.49 -7.17 -11.91
N SER A 378 12.88 -6.20 -12.62
CA SER A 378 13.63 -5.18 -13.37
C SER A 378 14.40 -4.21 -12.47
N ARG A 379 14.08 -4.17 -11.18
CA ARG A 379 14.75 -3.33 -10.17
C ARG A 379 15.83 -4.07 -9.38
N LEU A 380 16.17 -5.31 -9.76
CA LEU A 380 17.24 -6.07 -9.12
C LEU A 380 18.60 -5.36 -9.30
N ARG A 381 19.42 -5.36 -8.24
CA ARG A 381 20.78 -4.78 -8.26
C ARG A 381 21.85 -5.71 -8.85
N ASP A 382 21.53 -7.00 -8.98
CA ASP A 382 22.45 -7.97 -9.58
C ASP A 382 22.52 -7.73 -11.10
N GLU A 383 23.66 -7.27 -11.59
CA GLU A 383 23.84 -6.88 -13.00
C GLU A 383 23.57 -8.03 -13.97
N THR A 384 23.96 -9.26 -13.62
CA THR A 384 23.78 -10.43 -14.49
C THR A 384 22.30 -10.79 -14.58
N ALA A 385 21.61 -10.83 -13.44
CA ALA A 385 20.17 -11.06 -13.40
C ALA A 385 19.41 -9.92 -14.09
N HIS A 386 19.83 -8.67 -13.88
CA HIS A 386 19.23 -7.49 -14.48
C HIS A 386 19.33 -7.52 -16.01
N GLU A 387 20.48 -7.90 -16.58
CA GLU A 387 20.62 -8.04 -18.04
C GLU A 387 19.75 -9.17 -18.60
N GLN A 388 19.65 -10.31 -17.89
CA GLN A 388 18.74 -11.40 -18.27
C GLN A 388 17.28 -10.96 -18.22
N VAL A 389 16.91 -10.16 -17.21
CA VAL A 389 15.57 -9.57 -17.10
C VAL A 389 15.32 -8.63 -18.28
N LYS A 390 16.25 -7.72 -18.61
CA LYS A 390 16.13 -6.83 -19.76
C LYS A 390 15.94 -7.61 -21.06
N GLU A 391 16.76 -8.62 -21.32
CA GLU A 391 16.67 -9.44 -22.51
C GLU A 391 15.34 -10.19 -22.61
N GLY A 392 14.79 -10.63 -21.48
CA GLY A 392 13.45 -11.19 -21.45
C GLY A 392 12.38 -10.14 -21.77
N ILE A 393 12.35 -8.99 -21.09
CA ILE A 393 11.33 -7.96 -21.35
C ILE A 393 11.42 -7.44 -22.80
N LYS A 394 12.64 -7.25 -23.34
CA LYS A 394 12.86 -6.91 -24.76
C LYS A 394 12.20 -7.91 -25.71
N SER A 395 12.23 -9.21 -25.37
CA SER A 395 11.62 -10.26 -26.19
C SER A 395 10.08 -10.19 -26.30
N ILE A 396 9.42 -9.48 -25.39
CA ILE A 396 7.97 -9.23 -25.40
C ILE A 396 7.61 -7.76 -25.66
N PHE A 397 8.59 -6.92 -26.02
CA PHE A 397 8.41 -5.48 -26.17
C PHE A 397 7.28 -5.10 -27.13
N SER A 398 7.25 -5.70 -28.33
CA SER A 398 6.19 -5.42 -29.31
C SER A 398 4.80 -5.75 -28.78
N ARG A 399 4.68 -6.84 -28.01
CA ARG A 399 3.42 -7.26 -27.39
C ARG A 399 3.01 -6.29 -26.28
N LEU A 400 3.95 -5.79 -25.47
CA LEU A 400 3.69 -4.76 -24.45
C LEU A 400 3.16 -3.48 -25.10
N VAL A 401 3.77 -3.02 -26.18
CA VAL A 401 3.31 -1.84 -26.94
C VAL A 401 1.91 -2.06 -27.52
N THR A 402 1.64 -3.24 -28.11
CA THR A 402 0.31 -3.58 -28.64
C THR A 402 -0.75 -3.68 -27.53
N ALA A 403 -0.37 -4.12 -26.33
CA ALA A 403 -1.27 -4.23 -25.19
C ALA A 403 -1.55 -2.86 -24.52
N LEU A 404 -0.79 -1.81 -24.82
CA LEU A 404 -1.00 -0.47 -24.27
C LEU A 404 -2.09 0.27 -25.07
N THR A 405 -3.35 -0.08 -24.79
CA THR A 405 -4.54 0.48 -25.44
C THR A 405 -5.49 1.10 -24.42
N PRO A 406 -6.39 2.04 -24.82
CA PRO A 406 -7.36 2.63 -23.91
C PRO A 406 -8.31 1.62 -23.25
N SER A 407 -8.53 0.45 -23.87
CA SER A 407 -9.34 -0.64 -23.30
C SER A 407 -8.64 -1.44 -22.21
N THR A 408 -7.32 -1.35 -22.10
CA THR A 408 -6.53 -2.08 -21.10
C THR A 408 -6.79 -1.50 -19.71
N PRO A 409 -6.95 -2.32 -18.65
CA PRO A 409 -7.14 -1.82 -17.29
C PRO A 409 -6.02 -0.84 -16.88
N LYS A 410 -6.38 0.22 -16.14
CA LYS A 410 -5.42 1.28 -15.77
C LYS A 410 -4.20 0.78 -15.01
N THR A 411 -4.37 -0.18 -14.10
CA THR A 411 -3.26 -0.77 -13.33
C THR A 411 -2.30 -1.51 -14.26
N VAL A 412 -2.83 -2.33 -15.17
CA VAL A 412 -2.08 -3.03 -16.21
C VAL A 412 -1.35 -2.05 -17.13
N GLN A 413 -2.00 -0.95 -17.56
CA GLN A 413 -1.36 0.10 -18.36
C GLN A 413 -0.15 0.70 -17.62
N MET A 414 -0.28 1.02 -16.34
CA MET A 414 0.83 1.58 -15.53
C MET A 414 2.03 0.65 -15.50
N LEU A 415 1.80 -0.65 -15.27
CA LEU A 415 2.87 -1.65 -15.24
C LEU A 415 3.53 -1.80 -16.62
N ILE A 416 2.74 -1.82 -17.70
CA ILE A 416 3.26 -1.86 -19.07
C ILE A 416 4.11 -0.62 -19.36
N ILE A 417 3.65 0.58 -18.98
CA ILE A 417 4.38 1.84 -19.15
C ILE A 417 5.73 1.78 -18.42
N GLN A 418 5.75 1.30 -17.17
CA GLN A 418 7.00 1.15 -16.41
C GLN A 418 7.97 0.17 -17.07
N LEU A 419 7.49 -0.96 -17.58
CA LEU A 419 8.33 -1.94 -18.28
C LEU A 419 8.90 -1.37 -19.58
N ILE A 420 8.08 -0.73 -20.40
CA ILE A 420 8.53 -0.06 -21.64
C ILE A 420 9.54 1.04 -21.31
N GLY A 421 9.26 1.87 -20.32
CA GLY A 421 10.15 2.94 -19.86
C GLY A 421 11.51 2.43 -19.43
N SER A 422 11.56 1.30 -18.70
CA SER A 422 12.82 0.67 -18.29
C SER A 422 13.69 0.24 -19.48
N ILE A 423 13.10 -0.32 -20.54
CA ILE A 423 13.83 -0.70 -21.76
C ILE A 423 14.38 0.52 -22.49
N ILE A 424 13.59 1.59 -22.61
CA ILE A 424 13.98 2.80 -23.35
C ILE A 424 15.12 3.52 -22.66
N HIS A 425 15.08 3.60 -21.33
CA HIS A 425 16.13 4.25 -20.54
C HIS A 425 17.52 3.62 -20.77
N ASP A 426 17.56 2.29 -20.95
CA ASP A 426 18.81 1.54 -21.11
C ASP A 426 19.39 1.56 -22.53
N VAL A 427 18.57 1.89 -23.53
CA VAL A 427 18.99 1.92 -24.93
C VAL A 427 18.76 3.31 -25.52
N PRO A 428 19.47 4.34 -25.00
CA PRO A 428 19.41 5.67 -25.59
C PRO A 428 19.87 5.55 -27.04
N ASN A 429 19.02 5.96 -27.98
CA ASN A 429 19.27 5.95 -29.44
C ASN A 429 18.99 4.65 -30.19
N ALA A 430 18.46 3.60 -29.57
CA ALA A 430 17.89 2.53 -30.41
C ALA A 430 16.67 3.08 -31.16
N ASN A 431 16.59 2.79 -32.46
CA ASN A 431 15.41 2.98 -33.30
C ASN A 431 14.27 2.06 -32.84
N ILE A 432 13.83 2.20 -31.58
CA ILE A 432 12.70 1.48 -31.01
C ILE A 432 11.47 2.07 -31.68
N LYS A 433 10.93 1.33 -32.66
CA LYS A 433 9.74 1.73 -33.41
C LYS A 433 8.51 1.56 -32.52
N ILE A 434 8.21 2.58 -31.74
CA ILE A 434 6.94 2.70 -31.02
C ILE A 434 6.00 3.50 -31.92
N GLY A 435 4.89 2.89 -32.36
CA GLY A 435 3.89 3.58 -33.17
C GLY A 435 3.16 4.67 -32.38
N ALA A 436 2.26 5.40 -33.04
CA ALA A 436 1.45 6.43 -32.40
C ALA A 436 0.29 5.88 -31.53
N THR A 437 -0.02 4.58 -31.64
CA THR A 437 -1.11 3.91 -30.92
C THR A 437 -1.08 4.05 -29.38
N PRO A 438 0.07 3.87 -28.68
CA PRO A 438 0.13 4.01 -27.22
C PRO A 438 0.03 5.46 -26.70
N VAL A 439 0.16 6.48 -27.55
CA VAL A 439 0.28 7.88 -27.13
C VAL A 439 -0.89 8.37 -26.26
N PRO A 440 -2.17 8.09 -26.57
CA PRO A 440 -3.29 8.50 -25.72
C PRO A 440 -3.17 7.96 -24.28
N CYS A 441 -2.74 6.70 -24.12
CA CYS A 441 -2.53 6.09 -22.81
C CYS A 441 -1.36 6.76 -22.07
N LEU A 442 -0.24 7.01 -22.77
CA LEU A 442 0.92 7.69 -22.18
C LEU A 442 0.54 9.08 -21.66
N VAL A 443 -0.20 9.85 -22.45
CA VAL A 443 -0.66 11.21 -22.10
C VAL A 443 -1.63 11.19 -20.93
N GLU A 444 -2.52 10.20 -20.84
CA GLU A 444 -3.42 10.03 -19.71
C GLU A 444 -2.64 9.81 -18.40
N HIS A 445 -1.58 8.99 -18.44
CA HIS A 445 -0.78 8.63 -17.27
C HIS A 445 0.24 9.70 -16.84
N LEU A 446 0.42 10.78 -17.60
CA LEU A 446 1.17 11.96 -17.13
C LEU A 446 0.56 12.59 -15.87
N GLY A 447 -0.76 12.45 -15.66
CA GLY A 447 -1.44 12.91 -14.45
C GLY A 447 -1.47 11.90 -13.30
N SER A 448 -0.71 10.80 -13.39
CA SER A 448 -0.66 9.77 -12.35
C SER A 448 0.05 10.27 -11.08
N LYS A 449 -0.30 9.70 -9.94
CA LYS A 449 0.41 9.94 -8.66
C LYS A 449 1.62 9.03 -8.47
N ASP A 450 1.79 8.05 -9.36
CA ASP A 450 2.90 7.11 -9.30
C ASP A 450 4.09 7.66 -10.10
N THR A 451 5.09 8.19 -9.40
CA THR A 451 6.31 8.76 -9.99
C THR A 451 6.97 7.83 -11.02
N PRO A 452 7.19 6.53 -10.74
CA PRO A 452 7.80 5.63 -11.73
C PRO A 452 7.01 5.57 -13.03
N THR A 453 5.68 5.60 -12.96
CA THR A 453 4.81 5.63 -14.14
C THR A 453 4.95 6.94 -14.90
N VAL A 454 4.91 8.09 -14.21
CA VAL A 454 5.01 9.42 -14.87
C VAL A 454 6.37 9.57 -15.57
N VAL A 455 7.47 9.26 -14.88
CA VAL A 455 8.83 9.30 -15.45
C VAL A 455 8.93 8.37 -16.65
N SER A 456 8.42 7.14 -16.52
CA SER A 456 8.41 6.18 -17.64
C SER A 456 7.58 6.70 -18.81
N ALA A 457 6.41 7.29 -18.58
CA ALA A 457 5.57 7.87 -19.61
C ALA A 457 6.28 8.99 -20.38
N CYS A 458 6.96 9.92 -19.68
CA CYS A 458 7.79 10.95 -20.29
C CYS A 458 8.89 10.34 -21.17
N ASN A 459 9.62 9.34 -20.66
CA ASN A 459 10.68 8.66 -21.41
C ASN A 459 10.14 7.95 -22.66
N VAL A 460 8.97 7.31 -22.57
CA VAL A 460 8.34 6.68 -23.74
C VAL A 460 7.91 7.74 -24.75
N LEU A 461 7.30 8.84 -24.31
CA LEU A 461 6.90 9.94 -25.19
C LEU A 461 8.11 10.57 -25.90
N LYS A 462 9.24 10.72 -25.21
CA LYS A 462 10.51 11.16 -25.78
C LYS A 462 10.96 10.24 -26.91
N ALA A 463 10.89 8.92 -26.72
CA ALA A 463 11.23 7.96 -27.77
C ALA A 463 10.25 7.97 -28.95
N VAL A 464 8.96 8.21 -28.70
CA VAL A 464 7.92 8.26 -29.75
C VAL A 464 7.93 9.60 -30.50
N ARG A 465 8.54 10.67 -29.95
CA ARG A 465 8.55 12.02 -30.53
C ARG A 465 8.95 12.06 -32.00
N ILE A 466 9.94 11.25 -32.40
CA ILE A 466 10.48 11.19 -33.77
C ILE A 466 9.40 10.82 -34.79
N VAL A 467 8.41 10.01 -34.41
CA VAL A 467 7.33 9.56 -35.30
C VAL A 467 6.05 10.36 -35.14
N LEU A 468 6.02 11.36 -34.25
CA LEU A 468 4.83 12.19 -34.02
C LEU A 468 4.87 13.47 -34.88
N PRO A 469 3.76 13.79 -35.55
CA PRO A 469 3.63 15.08 -36.22
C PRO A 469 3.56 16.20 -35.16
N ASN A 470 4.05 17.39 -35.50
CA ASN A 470 4.20 18.50 -34.55
C ASN A 470 2.86 18.88 -33.88
N GLU A 471 1.74 18.82 -34.61
CA GLU A 471 0.40 19.13 -34.07
C GLU A 471 0.00 18.18 -32.92
N ARG A 472 0.44 16.92 -32.99
CA ARG A 472 0.22 15.97 -31.87
C ARG A 472 1.10 16.28 -30.69
N VAL A 473 2.32 16.76 -30.92
CA VAL A 473 3.24 17.15 -29.84
C VAL A 473 2.70 18.38 -29.11
N GLU A 474 2.20 19.37 -29.86
CA GLU A 474 1.52 20.54 -29.30
C GLU A 474 0.34 20.17 -28.41
N ALA A 475 -0.44 19.13 -28.79
CA ALA A 475 -1.53 18.63 -27.95
C ALA A 475 -1.05 17.97 -26.63
N ILE A 476 0.21 17.54 -26.55
CA ILE A 476 0.81 16.93 -25.35
C ILE A 476 1.35 18.01 -24.39
N LEU A 477 1.86 19.13 -24.91
CA LEU A 477 2.50 20.19 -24.11
C LEU A 477 1.65 20.71 -22.93
N PRO A 478 0.32 20.93 -23.07
CA PRO A 478 -0.52 21.34 -21.93
C PRO A 478 -0.55 20.32 -20.79
N LYS A 479 -0.39 19.02 -21.10
CA LYS A 479 -0.32 17.95 -20.09
C LYS A 479 1.05 17.83 -19.45
N MET A 480 2.10 18.27 -20.15
CA MET A 480 3.47 18.32 -19.63
C MET A 480 3.68 19.52 -18.69
N THR A 481 2.92 20.61 -18.89
CA THR A 481 3.06 21.85 -18.13
C THR A 481 3.06 21.63 -16.61
N PRO A 482 2.09 20.94 -15.98
CA PRO A 482 2.09 20.75 -14.52
C PRO A 482 3.32 20.02 -13.98
N LEU A 483 3.96 19.16 -14.78
CA LEU A 483 5.12 18.36 -14.37
C LEU A 483 6.38 19.21 -14.14
N LEU A 484 6.46 20.40 -14.74
CA LEU A 484 7.55 21.35 -14.51
C LEU A 484 7.47 22.06 -13.14
N TRP A 485 6.34 21.94 -12.46
CA TRP A 485 6.12 22.43 -11.08
C TRP A 485 6.01 21.28 -10.07
N ASP A 486 6.32 20.06 -10.47
CA ASP A 486 6.29 18.93 -9.54
C ASP A 486 7.35 19.08 -8.45
N GLN A 487 7.06 18.55 -7.26
CA GLN A 487 7.99 18.56 -6.13
C GLN A 487 9.10 17.52 -6.32
N GLU A 488 8.84 16.47 -7.10
CA GLU A 488 9.82 15.43 -7.37
C GLU A 488 10.71 15.79 -8.55
N VAL A 489 11.99 16.06 -8.25
CA VAL A 489 13.01 16.44 -9.24
C VAL A 489 13.06 15.50 -10.45
N LYS A 490 12.90 14.19 -10.24
CA LYS A 490 12.90 13.19 -11.33
C LYS A 490 11.78 13.38 -12.35
N ILE A 491 10.62 13.87 -11.91
CA ILE A 491 9.49 14.18 -12.81
C ILE A 491 9.84 15.41 -13.64
N VAL A 492 10.38 16.44 -13.01
CA VAL A 492 10.82 17.68 -13.67
C VAL A 492 11.91 17.37 -14.71
N GLU A 493 12.91 16.56 -14.35
CA GLU A 493 13.97 16.12 -15.26
C GLU A 493 13.40 15.38 -16.46
N ALA A 494 12.54 14.38 -16.24
CA ALA A 494 11.94 13.61 -17.33
C ALA A 494 11.04 14.47 -18.25
N ALA A 495 10.34 15.46 -17.69
CA ALA A 495 9.54 16.40 -18.47
C ALA A 495 10.42 17.33 -19.32
N LEU A 496 11.51 17.87 -18.77
CA LEU A 496 12.48 18.68 -19.52
C LEU A 496 13.16 17.86 -20.62
N ASP A 497 13.50 16.61 -20.32
CA ASP A 497 14.08 15.68 -21.28
C ASP A 497 13.17 15.38 -22.47
N PHE A 498 11.84 15.40 -22.28
CA PHE A 498 10.89 15.35 -23.37
C PHE A 498 10.86 16.68 -24.15
N LEU A 499 10.83 17.82 -23.45
CA LEU A 499 10.79 19.15 -24.07
C LEU A 499 12.01 19.44 -24.94
N SER A 500 13.20 18.98 -24.55
CA SER A 500 14.43 19.13 -25.36
C SER A 500 14.36 18.41 -26.71
N THR A 501 13.44 17.44 -26.87
CA THR A 501 13.19 16.78 -28.16
C THR A 501 12.12 17.48 -29.01
N CYS A 502 11.54 18.57 -28.53
CA CYS A 502 10.46 19.30 -29.21
C CYS A 502 10.97 20.37 -30.20
N ILE A 503 12.13 20.15 -30.82
CA ILE A 503 12.71 21.08 -31.83
C ILE A 503 11.69 21.35 -32.94
N GLY A 504 11.53 22.63 -33.31
CA GLY A 504 10.57 23.08 -34.33
C GLY A 504 9.10 23.08 -33.89
N VAL A 505 8.83 22.90 -32.59
CA VAL A 505 7.50 23.07 -32.00
C VAL A 505 7.48 24.34 -31.15
N THR A 506 6.46 25.17 -31.32
CA THR A 506 6.29 26.38 -30.52
C THR A 506 5.94 26.00 -29.08
N LEU A 507 6.87 26.25 -28.15
CA LEU A 507 6.60 26.07 -26.73
C LEU A 507 5.72 27.22 -26.24
N GLY A 508 4.69 26.91 -25.45
CA GLY A 508 3.80 27.93 -24.89
C GLY A 508 4.54 28.84 -23.90
N LYS A 509 4.16 30.13 -23.84
CA LYS A 509 4.79 31.16 -22.98
C LYS A 509 5.04 30.69 -21.54
N ARG A 510 4.05 30.04 -20.90
CA ARG A 510 4.18 29.52 -19.52
C ARG A 510 5.25 28.45 -19.37
N ILE A 511 5.46 27.60 -20.38
CA ILE A 511 6.51 26.60 -20.37
C ILE A 511 7.86 27.30 -20.46
N ILE A 512 8.02 28.25 -21.40
CA ILE A 512 9.26 29.01 -21.58
C ILE A 512 9.63 29.77 -20.29
N GLU A 513 8.69 30.49 -19.69
CA GLU A 513 8.90 31.21 -18.43
C GLU A 513 9.40 30.27 -17.31
N ARG A 514 8.78 29.10 -17.19
CA ARG A 514 9.17 28.11 -16.18
C ARG A 514 10.54 27.50 -16.48
N VAL A 515 10.84 27.22 -17.74
CA VAL A 515 12.17 26.73 -18.15
C VAL A 515 13.25 27.79 -17.86
N LYS A 516 12.97 29.09 -18.11
CA LYS A 516 13.84 30.21 -17.73
C LYS A 516 14.09 30.24 -16.22
N GLU A 517 13.05 30.08 -15.40
CA GLU A 517 13.17 30.02 -13.94
C GLU A 517 14.03 28.83 -13.49
N LEU A 518 13.77 27.62 -14.01
CA LEU A 518 14.52 26.41 -13.68
C LEU A 518 16.00 26.51 -14.09
N GLY A 519 16.31 27.12 -15.25
CA GLY A 519 17.68 27.35 -15.72
C GLY A 519 18.48 28.36 -14.88
N LYS A 520 17.81 29.21 -14.10
CA LYS A 520 18.43 30.19 -13.19
C LYS A 520 18.50 29.69 -11.75
N GLN A 521 17.44 29.08 -11.24
CA GLN A 521 17.21 28.91 -9.81
C GLN A 521 17.13 27.45 -9.33
N SER A 522 17.17 26.45 -10.23
CA SER A 522 17.11 25.04 -9.82
C SER A 522 18.34 24.62 -9.01
N GLU A 523 18.11 23.92 -7.90
CA GLU A 523 19.15 23.27 -7.08
C GLU A 523 19.74 22.01 -7.74
N SER A 524 18.98 21.34 -8.64
CA SER A 524 19.52 20.22 -9.44
C SER A 524 20.29 20.76 -10.64
N ASP A 525 21.59 20.43 -10.70
CA ASP A 525 22.47 20.73 -11.83
C ASP A 525 21.96 20.14 -13.14
N GLY A 526 21.38 18.93 -13.09
CA GLY A 526 20.81 18.26 -14.26
C GLY A 526 19.64 19.04 -14.84
N VAL A 527 18.67 19.41 -13.99
CA VAL A 527 17.53 20.25 -14.37
C VAL A 527 17.99 21.57 -14.96
N ARG A 528 18.95 22.22 -14.30
CA ARG A 528 19.46 23.53 -14.71
C ARG A 528 20.13 23.48 -16.09
N LEU A 529 20.95 22.46 -16.34
CA LEU A 529 21.66 22.29 -17.60
C LEU A 529 20.69 21.99 -18.77
N VAL A 530 19.75 21.07 -18.58
CA VAL A 530 18.76 20.72 -19.61
C VAL A 530 17.86 21.92 -19.91
N ALA A 531 17.43 22.66 -18.87
CA ALA A 531 16.61 23.86 -19.05
C ALA A 531 17.31 24.93 -19.89
N ARG A 532 18.61 25.17 -19.67
CA ARG A 532 19.40 26.11 -20.49
C ARG A 532 19.48 25.66 -21.94
N GLY A 533 19.82 24.39 -22.18
CA GLY A 533 19.88 23.85 -23.54
C GLY A 533 18.57 23.94 -24.31
N ILE A 534 17.41 23.92 -23.62
CA ILE A 534 16.10 24.16 -24.26
C ILE A 534 15.96 25.64 -24.66
N LEU A 535 16.39 26.58 -23.81
CA LEU A 535 16.31 28.01 -24.09
C LEU A 535 17.18 28.40 -25.28
N ASP A 536 18.40 27.86 -25.36
CA ASP A 536 19.33 28.11 -26.45
C ASP A 536 18.78 27.67 -27.83
N VAL A 537 17.81 26.74 -27.85
CA VAL A 537 17.18 26.22 -29.08
C VAL A 537 15.84 26.91 -29.39
N HIS A 538 15.14 27.42 -28.37
CA HIS A 538 13.74 27.87 -28.50
C HIS A 538 13.54 29.36 -28.27
N VAL A 539 14.55 30.08 -27.78
CA VAL A 539 14.52 31.53 -27.58
C VAL A 539 15.63 32.09 -28.45
N ASP A 540 15.25 32.60 -29.63
CA ASP A 540 16.16 33.43 -30.41
C ASP A 540 16.47 34.68 -29.57
N GLU A 541 17.75 35.07 -29.48
CA GLU A 541 18.29 36.16 -28.64
C GLU A 541 17.79 37.58 -29.04
N GLU A 542 16.65 37.73 -29.71
CA GLU A 542 16.21 38.99 -30.33
C GLU A 542 15.40 39.94 -29.41
N GLU A 543 15.44 39.79 -28.08
CA GLU A 543 14.83 40.76 -27.15
C GLU A 543 15.84 41.28 -26.09
N GLU A 544 17.07 41.61 -26.51
CA GLU A 544 17.87 42.66 -25.85
C GLU A 544 17.76 43.97 -26.65
N GLU A 545 16.55 44.50 -26.75
CA GLU A 545 16.31 45.89 -27.20
C GLU A 545 15.61 46.67 -26.07
N ASP A 546 16.13 46.52 -24.84
CA ASP A 546 15.93 47.55 -23.81
C ASP A 546 16.90 48.69 -24.16
N GLY A 547 16.43 49.58 -25.03
CA GLY A 547 17.01 50.88 -25.24
C GLY A 547 17.06 51.63 -23.92
N ASP A 548 18.21 51.58 -23.25
CA ASP A 548 18.67 52.67 -22.40
C ASP A 548 18.84 53.90 -23.31
N GLU A 549 17.74 54.59 -23.61
CA GLU A 549 17.76 56.02 -23.92
C GLU A 549 18.32 56.70 -22.67
N LYS A 550 19.65 56.81 -22.62
CA LYS A 550 20.32 57.77 -21.76
C LYS A 550 19.92 59.13 -22.27
N ASP A 551 19.07 59.79 -21.49
CA ASP A 551 18.86 61.23 -21.54
C ASP A 551 20.22 61.91 -21.36
N ASP A 552 20.85 62.26 -22.48
CA ASP A 552 21.90 63.27 -22.58
C ASP A 552 21.23 64.63 -22.37
N ASP A 553 20.97 65.00 -21.12
CA ASP A 553 20.73 66.40 -20.74
C ASP A 553 22.07 67.01 -20.33
N ASP A 554 22.73 67.55 -21.36
CA ASP A 554 23.65 68.67 -21.28
C ASP A 554 22.99 69.81 -20.48
N GLU A 555 23.63 70.29 -19.41
CA GLU A 555 23.60 71.72 -19.09
C GLU A 555 24.82 72.04 -18.22
N ASP A 556 25.84 72.53 -18.93
CA ASP A 556 26.85 73.44 -18.42
C ASP A 556 26.19 74.55 -17.60
N ASP A 557 26.77 74.90 -16.45
CA ASP A 557 27.00 76.32 -16.15
C ASP A 557 28.09 76.45 -15.10
N ASP A 558 29.16 77.08 -15.56
CA ASP A 558 30.21 77.73 -14.80
C ASP A 558 29.60 78.67 -13.75
N GLU A 559 30.19 78.75 -12.56
CA GLU A 559 30.53 80.05 -11.98
C GLU A 559 31.49 79.87 -10.80
N ASP A 560 32.69 80.41 -11.03
CA ASP A 560 33.63 80.87 -10.01
C ASP A 560 32.91 81.68 -8.93
N ASP A 561 33.31 81.54 -7.67
CA ASP A 561 33.66 82.71 -6.87
C ASP A 561 34.39 82.34 -5.57
N ASP A 562 35.50 83.06 -5.37
CA ASP A 562 36.29 83.18 -4.16
C ASP A 562 35.43 83.57 -2.93
N TYR A 563 35.74 83.01 -1.75
CA TYR A 563 36.14 83.77 -0.54
C TYR A 563 36.45 82.86 0.67
#